data_AF-A0A0M2WDT6-F1
#
_entry.id   AF-A0A0M2WDT6-F1
#
_cell.length_a   1.000
_cell.length_b   1.000
_cell.length_c   1.000
_cell.angle_alpha   90.00
_cell.angle_beta   90.00
_cell.angle_gamma   90.00
#
_symmetry.space_group_name_H-M   'P 1'
#
loop_
_entity.id
_entity.type
_entity.pdbx_description
1 polymer ?
#
loop_
_entity_poly.entity_id
_entity_poly.type
_entity_poly.pdbx_seq_one_letter_code
_entity_poly.pdbx_strand_id
1 'polypeptide(L)'
;MPYIKVINGVMQEFNAAGVNTGKVSGIGLNSHAYLERRQWSATAPLTPDVENPDYSTDLPYLAANGFKYIQVMVAPFNGRVAKGTGHQVWDHVVGNPTFATDNTLLALNINPEYWEAVQALLDCALANGIGIIACPFWNPYAVPELVGEAGATGATPPEHDAAARAALLNPQSKTRRYMRAFAKAFAQRYSNHAGIAAWMAAQELKGVTEIDLNAAREIIQETAQLLRDNDALARMISSGNAGIPAYIPHKGTLEQYIAETLPLMNPDPVDCICENLFLNNEYVSSALDGSADLPADFISSSLAYLQVMQRAAHALGKPYYLGSFCLSEEQEKALQDTERQDNLHALLSAIRRTGVQLACYWAWNAGATMDSKGMNLVQTPTFSNKRKAVWDALRGEDAMRPAPPKPCFGVTKTLQFQPGLMLTVPSSVRYESGDFSLSYCIRQQAISSIKDLELAFIKRQSNMKGWALLQKFTTGESGINTFLHLWDNDGFGGLGANSNGHGAKVDIANRWLRCTYTAKHDGRISLYVDDFLMYQSLQNMAPPFLNATGTPLLIGRPVHALEQGTPSWQLSDVILYDRVLTPKEVYDYGQYGIVNRPVGRWKLDGNLEDSSGFGNHATSPGQLVYVNVG
;
A
#
# COMPACT_ATOMS: atom_id res chain seq x y z
N MET A 1 27.45 7.54 -12.28
CA MET A 1 26.26 8.23 -11.71
C MET A 1 26.75 9.33 -10.80
N PRO A 2 26.05 10.48 -10.60
CA PRO A 2 24.69 10.43 -10.03
C PRO A 2 23.77 11.60 -10.44
N TYR A 3 22.62 11.31 -11.01
CA TYR A 3 21.33 11.86 -10.59
C TYR A 3 20.21 11.33 -11.48
N ILE A 4 18.98 11.40 -11.01
CA ILE A 4 17.81 10.86 -11.70
C ILE A 4 17.04 12.02 -12.31
N LYS A 5 16.59 11.88 -13.55
CA LYS A 5 15.56 12.75 -14.17
C LYS A 5 14.40 11.89 -14.61
N VAL A 6 13.20 12.44 -14.62
CA VAL A 6 12.06 11.80 -15.28
C VAL A 6 11.91 12.37 -16.68
N ILE A 7 11.99 11.49 -17.68
CA ILE A 7 11.84 11.85 -19.09
C ILE A 7 10.80 10.90 -19.69
N ASN A 8 9.72 11.47 -20.22
CA ASN A 8 8.60 10.72 -20.81
C ASN A 8 8.05 9.63 -19.88
N GLY A 9 7.84 9.96 -18.60
CA GLY A 9 7.31 9.04 -17.60
C GLY A 9 8.28 7.94 -17.16
N VAL A 10 9.59 8.07 -17.44
CA VAL A 10 10.61 7.08 -17.09
C VAL A 10 11.73 7.75 -16.30
N MET A 11 12.14 7.15 -15.18
CA MET A 11 13.33 7.54 -14.44
C MET A 11 14.59 7.17 -15.23
N GLN A 12 15.42 8.16 -15.54
CA GLN A 12 16.65 8.06 -16.30
C GLN A 12 17.82 8.49 -15.41
N GLU A 13 18.88 7.71 -15.43
CA GLU A 13 20.13 7.96 -14.70
C GLU A 13 21.04 8.87 -15.51
N PHE A 14 21.68 9.80 -14.84
CA PHE A 14 22.70 10.67 -15.39
C PHE A 14 23.99 10.55 -14.59
N ASN A 15 25.13 10.66 -15.25
CA ASN A 15 26.42 10.80 -14.57
C ASN A 15 26.72 12.28 -14.22
N ALA A 16 27.79 12.51 -13.47
CA ALA A 16 28.20 13.86 -13.08
C ALA A 16 28.53 14.78 -14.28
N ALA A 17 28.82 14.21 -15.45
CA ALA A 17 29.02 14.96 -16.70
C ALA A 17 27.70 15.28 -17.44
N GLY A 18 26.55 14.89 -16.89
CA GLY A 18 25.23 15.12 -17.50
C GLY A 18 24.88 14.19 -18.65
N VAL A 19 25.60 13.06 -18.80
CA VAL A 19 25.29 12.04 -19.81
C VAL A 19 24.27 11.07 -19.25
N ASN A 20 23.18 10.81 -20.00
CA ASN A 20 22.21 9.78 -19.66
C ASN A 20 22.86 8.39 -19.77
N THR A 21 22.88 7.65 -18.66
CA THR A 21 23.48 6.31 -18.55
C THR A 21 22.47 5.17 -18.64
N GLY A 22 21.19 5.48 -18.83
CA GLY A 22 20.11 4.51 -19.02
C GLY A 22 18.99 4.67 -18.00
N LYS A 23 18.06 3.72 -17.98
CA LYS A 23 16.93 3.73 -17.04
C LYS A 23 17.40 3.39 -15.63
N VAL A 24 16.80 4.03 -14.63
CA VAL A 24 16.91 3.57 -13.24
C VAL A 24 16.27 2.19 -13.14
N SER A 25 17.01 1.26 -12.54
CA SER A 25 16.54 -0.08 -12.20
C SER A 25 17.36 -0.58 -11.01
N GLY A 26 16.78 -0.61 -9.82
CA GLY A 26 17.49 -1.16 -8.68
C GLY A 26 16.79 -1.04 -7.34
N ILE A 27 17.41 -1.68 -6.35
CA ILE A 27 17.07 -1.58 -4.95
C ILE A 27 17.98 -0.54 -4.30
N GLY A 28 17.38 0.47 -3.69
CA GLY A 28 18.05 1.42 -2.80
C GLY A 28 17.87 1.04 -1.33
N LEU A 29 18.50 1.80 -0.45
CA LEU A 29 18.42 1.60 0.99
C LEU A 29 17.93 2.87 1.68
N ASN A 30 17.15 2.74 2.74
CA ASN A 30 16.85 3.85 3.65
C ASN A 30 17.86 3.90 4.79
N SER A 31 18.29 5.11 5.16
CA SER A 31 18.99 5.35 6.41
C SER A 31 18.37 6.49 7.21
N HIS A 32 17.73 6.10 8.30
CA HIS A 32 17.04 6.99 9.22
C HIS A 32 18.04 7.71 10.13
N ALA A 33 17.87 9.03 10.26
CA ALA A 33 18.66 9.90 11.12
C ALA A 33 20.19 9.71 10.99
N TYR A 34 20.68 9.52 9.76
CA TYR A 34 22.08 9.16 9.51
C TYR A 34 23.06 10.25 9.99
N LEU A 35 22.90 11.48 9.47
CA LEU A 35 23.77 12.61 9.85
C LEU A 35 23.52 13.11 11.27
N GLU A 36 22.29 12.99 11.75
CA GLU A 36 21.90 13.34 13.13
C GLU A 36 22.62 12.46 14.15
N ARG A 37 22.69 11.14 13.91
CA ARG A 37 23.45 10.21 14.75
C ARG A 37 24.96 10.45 14.69
N ARG A 38 25.43 11.05 13.60
CA ARG A 38 26.80 11.57 13.48
C ARG A 38 26.97 12.98 14.07
N GLN A 39 25.94 13.51 14.72
CA GLN A 39 25.92 14.84 15.33
C GLN A 39 26.31 15.95 14.35
N TRP A 40 26.02 15.77 13.06
CA TRP A 40 26.39 16.72 12.01
C TRP A 40 27.91 16.99 11.94
N SER A 41 28.73 15.98 12.23
CA SER A 41 30.19 16.06 12.07
C SER A 41 30.61 15.80 10.62
N ALA A 42 31.36 16.73 10.03
CA ALA A 42 32.03 16.55 8.73
C ALA A 42 33.27 15.63 8.82
N THR A 43 33.81 15.43 10.03
CA THR A 43 34.96 14.55 10.29
C THR A 43 34.52 13.17 10.76
N ALA A 44 35.34 12.16 10.48
CA ALA A 44 35.10 10.79 10.94
C ALA A 44 35.04 10.71 12.48
N PRO A 45 34.06 10.00 13.06
CA PRO A 45 34.07 9.71 14.49
C PRO A 45 35.30 8.86 14.84
N LEU A 46 35.79 9.00 16.07
CA LEU A 46 36.97 8.26 16.53
C LEU A 46 36.79 6.74 16.52
N THR A 47 35.53 6.27 16.62
CA THR A 47 35.17 4.84 16.53
C THR A 47 33.84 4.71 15.77
N PRO A 48 33.85 4.30 14.50
CA PRO A 48 32.62 3.99 13.75
C PRO A 48 31.90 2.79 14.38
N ASP A 49 30.60 2.91 14.63
CA ASP A 49 29.74 1.80 15.04
C ASP A 49 28.28 2.03 14.58
N VAL A 50 27.37 1.14 14.98
CA VAL A 50 25.96 1.17 14.56
C VAL A 50 25.22 2.41 15.08
N GLU A 51 25.63 2.92 16.24
CA GLU A 51 25.06 4.13 16.84
C GLU A 51 25.68 5.38 16.21
N ASN A 52 26.91 5.28 15.69
CA ASN A 52 27.70 6.35 15.09
C ASN A 52 28.10 6.02 13.64
N PRO A 53 27.15 6.11 12.68
CA PRO A 53 27.41 5.76 11.29
C PRO A 53 28.50 6.63 10.63
N ASP A 54 29.16 6.07 9.61
CA ASP A 54 30.25 6.76 8.94
C ASP A 54 30.30 6.61 7.42
N TYR A 55 29.98 7.69 6.70
CA TYR A 55 29.91 7.65 5.24
C TYR A 55 31.25 7.33 4.59
N SER A 56 32.38 7.69 5.20
CA SER A 56 33.71 7.33 4.66
C SER A 56 33.99 5.83 4.69
N THR A 57 33.30 5.09 5.55
CA THR A 57 33.43 3.63 5.67
C THR A 57 32.26 2.93 4.99
N ASP A 58 31.05 3.44 5.20
CA ASP A 58 29.79 2.83 4.77
C ASP A 58 29.59 2.92 3.25
N LEU A 59 29.75 4.10 2.65
CA LEU A 59 29.42 4.29 1.24
C LEU A 59 30.32 3.49 0.28
N PRO A 60 31.64 3.40 0.48
CA PRO A 60 32.48 2.50 -0.30
C PRO A 60 32.05 1.04 -0.15
N TYR A 61 31.67 0.61 1.06
CA TYR A 61 31.21 -0.75 1.31
C TYR A 61 29.88 -1.05 0.59
N LEU A 62 28.92 -0.13 0.65
CA LEU A 62 27.65 -0.24 -0.07
C LEU A 62 27.87 -0.32 -1.58
N ALA A 63 28.72 0.54 -2.13
CA ALA A 63 29.06 0.56 -3.55
C ALA A 63 29.72 -0.76 -4.00
N ALA A 64 30.67 -1.27 -3.21
CA ALA A 64 31.30 -2.58 -3.46
C ALA A 64 30.32 -3.76 -3.41
N ASN A 65 29.17 -3.57 -2.75
CA ASN A 65 28.08 -4.55 -2.65
C ASN A 65 26.93 -4.29 -3.63
N GLY A 66 27.10 -3.40 -4.62
CA GLY A 66 26.18 -3.19 -5.73
C GLY A 66 25.03 -2.22 -5.46
N PHE A 67 24.96 -1.60 -4.27
CA PHE A 67 23.98 -0.56 -4.00
C PHE A 67 24.41 0.76 -4.65
N LYS A 68 23.43 1.48 -5.19
CA LYS A 68 23.66 2.76 -5.88
C LYS A 68 22.92 3.94 -5.27
N TYR A 69 21.90 3.67 -4.47
CA TYR A 69 21.02 4.70 -3.92
C TYR A 69 20.82 4.51 -2.44
N ILE A 70 20.90 5.61 -1.71
CA ILE A 70 20.54 5.67 -0.31
C ILE A 70 19.64 6.88 -0.08
N GLN A 71 18.47 6.65 0.50
CA GLN A 71 17.60 7.71 0.98
C GLN A 71 18.11 8.16 2.35
N VAL A 72 18.49 9.43 2.43
CA VAL A 72 19.04 10.04 3.63
C VAL A 72 18.21 11.25 4.03
N MET A 73 17.94 11.28 5.31
CA MET A 73 17.25 12.36 5.99
C MET A 73 18.23 13.51 6.22
N VAL A 74 17.90 14.71 5.72
CA VAL A 74 18.79 15.88 5.73
C VAL A 74 18.17 17.11 6.40
N ALA A 75 17.16 16.93 7.24
CA ALA A 75 16.55 18.03 7.98
C ALA A 75 17.53 18.57 9.06
N PRO A 76 17.67 19.90 9.28
CA PRO A 76 18.70 20.50 10.14
C PRO A 76 18.32 20.48 11.62
N PHE A 77 18.16 19.29 12.19
CA PHE A 77 17.84 19.11 13.61
C PHE A 77 18.76 18.08 14.26
N ASN A 78 18.96 18.16 15.58
CA ASN A 78 19.77 17.18 16.32
C ASN A 78 18.91 16.49 17.39
N GLY A 79 18.85 15.16 17.34
CA GLY A 79 18.14 14.33 18.31
C GLY A 79 19.08 13.69 19.33
N ARG A 80 18.70 13.67 20.61
CA ARG A 80 19.25 12.74 21.60
C ARG A 80 18.34 11.52 21.69
N VAL A 81 18.87 10.30 21.75
CA VAL A 81 18.04 9.16 22.14
C VAL A 81 17.69 9.31 23.62
N ALA A 82 16.42 9.49 23.98
CA ALA A 82 16.04 9.49 25.38
C ALA A 82 16.21 8.09 25.96
N LYS A 83 17.10 7.99 26.96
CA LYS A 83 17.42 6.75 27.65
C LYS A 83 16.16 5.98 28.02
N GLY A 84 16.09 4.71 27.62
CA GLY A 84 15.03 3.78 27.99
C GLY A 84 13.73 3.88 27.18
N THR A 85 13.61 4.84 26.26
CA THR A 85 12.37 5.02 25.46
C THR A 85 12.53 4.59 24.01
N GLY A 86 13.75 4.51 23.50
CA GLY A 86 14.02 4.30 22.08
C GLY A 86 13.62 5.50 21.21
N HIS A 87 13.00 6.55 21.73
CA HIS A 87 12.62 7.74 20.96
C HIS A 87 13.78 8.74 20.87
N GLN A 88 13.98 9.33 19.70
CA GLN A 88 14.80 10.54 19.57
C GLN A 88 14.03 11.70 20.21
N VAL A 89 14.54 12.17 21.35
CA VAL A 89 14.11 13.39 22.02
C VAL A 89 14.95 14.54 21.48
N TRP A 90 14.24 15.55 20.99
CA TRP A 90 14.78 16.73 20.33
C TRP A 90 15.51 17.58 21.36
N ASP A 91 16.80 17.84 21.12
CA ASP A 91 17.64 18.52 22.10
C ASP A 91 17.99 19.95 21.66
N HIS A 92 18.37 20.13 20.38
CA HIS A 92 18.58 21.46 19.81
C HIS A 92 18.57 21.44 18.28
N VAL A 93 18.26 22.60 17.71
CA VAL A 93 18.33 22.89 16.28
C VAL A 93 19.79 23.04 15.86
N VAL A 94 20.15 22.63 14.64
CA VAL A 94 21.48 22.93 14.09
C VAL A 94 21.46 24.35 13.49
N GLY A 95 21.02 25.32 14.29
CA GLY A 95 20.76 26.71 13.89
C GLY A 95 19.81 27.45 14.84
N ASN A 96 19.66 28.76 14.68
CA ASN A 96 18.74 29.59 15.49
C ASN A 96 17.93 30.55 14.60
N PRO A 97 16.85 30.08 13.94
CA PRO A 97 16.09 30.91 13.02
C PRO A 97 15.47 32.10 13.76
N THR A 98 15.57 33.28 13.15
CA THR A 98 15.03 34.53 13.70
C THR A 98 13.79 34.95 12.93
N PHE A 99 12.76 35.35 13.66
CA PHE A 99 11.48 35.79 13.10
C PHE A 99 11.15 37.19 13.62
N ALA A 100 10.51 37.98 12.77
CA ALA A 100 9.85 39.22 13.17
C ALA A 100 8.57 38.92 13.98
N THR A 101 7.97 39.97 14.53
CA THR A 101 6.74 39.89 15.34
C THR A 101 5.52 39.40 14.56
N ASP A 102 5.53 39.54 13.24
CA ASP A 102 4.51 39.05 12.31
C ASP A 102 4.81 37.63 11.78
N ASN A 103 5.74 36.92 12.42
CA ASN A 103 6.28 35.62 11.99
C ASN A 103 7.07 35.64 10.67
N THR A 104 7.36 36.79 10.07
CA THR A 104 8.24 36.84 8.90
C THR A 104 9.64 36.33 9.27
N LEU A 105 10.12 35.31 8.56
CA LEU A 105 11.47 34.78 8.77
C LEU A 105 12.50 35.82 8.30
N LEU A 106 13.36 36.26 9.22
CA LEU A 106 14.42 37.24 8.97
C LEU A 106 15.74 36.56 8.59
N ALA A 107 16.09 35.46 9.26
CA ALA A 107 17.26 34.66 8.92
C ALA A 107 17.07 33.19 9.35
N LEU A 108 17.60 32.26 8.55
CA LEU A 108 17.61 30.83 8.91
C LEU A 108 18.63 30.52 10.02
N ASN A 109 19.80 31.18 10.00
CA ASN A 109 20.92 30.96 10.91
C ASN A 109 21.25 29.48 11.15
N ILE A 110 21.30 28.67 10.09
CA ILE A 110 21.78 27.28 10.17
C ILE A 110 23.28 27.29 10.43
N ASN A 111 23.74 26.49 11.39
CA ASN A 111 25.13 26.45 11.78
C ASN A 111 26.02 25.96 10.59
N PRO A 112 27.24 26.50 10.41
CA PRO A 112 28.15 26.08 9.34
C PRO A 112 28.42 24.56 9.32
N GLU A 113 28.52 23.94 10.49
CA GLU A 113 28.85 22.52 10.66
C GLU A 113 27.81 21.60 10.00
N TYR A 114 26.53 21.98 10.02
CA TYR A 114 25.48 21.26 9.29
C TYR A 114 25.77 21.21 7.80
N TRP A 115 26.09 22.37 7.21
CA TRP A 115 26.34 22.47 5.78
C TRP A 115 27.62 21.74 5.37
N GLU A 116 28.63 21.77 6.23
CA GLU A 116 29.89 21.04 6.03
C GLU A 116 29.67 19.53 6.10
N ALA A 117 28.89 19.03 7.05
CA ALA A 117 28.58 17.61 7.16
C ALA A 117 27.74 17.08 5.98
N VAL A 118 26.73 17.85 5.55
CA VAL A 118 25.98 17.50 4.33
C VAL A 118 26.91 17.53 3.12
N GLN A 119 27.73 18.56 2.95
CA GLN A 119 28.70 18.64 1.84
C GLN A 119 29.63 17.41 1.84
N ALA A 120 30.21 17.06 2.99
CA ALA A 120 31.10 15.91 3.12
C ALA A 120 30.42 14.58 2.79
N LEU A 121 29.16 14.38 3.21
CA LEU A 121 28.36 13.22 2.80
C LEU A 121 28.19 13.17 1.28
N LEU A 122 27.78 14.28 0.67
CA LEU A 122 27.51 14.34 -0.75
C LEU A 122 28.78 14.16 -1.60
N ASP A 123 29.91 14.72 -1.18
CA ASP A 123 31.21 14.53 -1.82
C ASP A 123 31.64 13.07 -1.73
N CYS A 124 31.49 12.44 -0.55
CA CYS A 124 31.81 11.04 -0.35
C CYS A 124 30.91 10.14 -1.21
N ALA A 125 29.61 10.43 -1.27
CA ALA A 125 28.65 9.71 -2.10
C ALA A 125 29.03 9.79 -3.58
N LEU A 126 29.33 11.00 -4.07
CA LEU A 126 29.76 11.24 -5.44
C LEU A 126 31.05 10.46 -5.77
N ALA A 127 32.05 10.50 -4.88
CA ALA A 127 33.32 9.80 -5.07
C ALA A 127 33.16 8.26 -5.16
N ASN A 128 32.13 7.71 -4.52
CA ASN A 128 31.84 6.28 -4.49
C ASN A 128 30.71 5.86 -5.45
N GLY A 129 30.21 6.77 -6.28
CA GLY A 129 29.14 6.48 -7.23
C GLY A 129 27.78 6.17 -6.58
N ILE A 130 27.58 6.61 -5.34
CA ILE A 130 26.31 6.52 -4.61
C ILE A 130 25.51 7.81 -4.81
N GLY A 131 24.23 7.66 -5.12
CA GLY A 131 23.27 8.74 -5.19
C GLY A 131 22.47 8.89 -3.89
N ILE A 132 22.47 10.09 -3.31
CA ILE A 132 21.62 10.41 -2.15
C ILE A 132 20.23 10.83 -2.62
N ILE A 133 19.18 10.17 -2.13
CA ILE A 133 17.80 10.67 -2.22
C ILE A 133 17.56 11.53 -0.98
N ALA A 134 17.60 12.85 -1.15
CA ALA A 134 17.59 13.79 -0.05
C ALA A 134 16.16 14.12 0.40
N CYS A 135 15.84 13.83 1.66
CA CYS A 135 14.56 14.19 2.27
C CYS A 135 14.76 15.30 3.34
N PRO A 136 14.50 16.58 3.00
CA PRO A 136 14.62 17.71 3.93
C PRO A 136 13.55 17.73 5.03
N PHE A 137 12.41 17.07 4.86
CA PHE A 137 11.31 17.05 5.84
C PHE A 137 10.82 15.63 6.10
N TRP A 138 11.67 14.86 6.77
CA TRP A 138 11.40 13.46 7.02
C TRP A 138 10.57 13.19 8.28
N ASN A 139 10.69 14.06 9.28
CA ASN A 139 9.81 14.08 10.44
C ASN A 139 8.93 15.35 10.37
N PRO A 140 7.64 15.20 10.04
CA PRO A 140 6.73 16.33 9.94
C PRO A 140 6.56 17.18 11.22
N TYR A 141 6.79 16.60 12.39
CA TYR A 141 6.63 17.32 13.67
C TYR A 141 7.89 18.06 14.13
N ALA A 142 9.05 17.75 13.55
CA ALA A 142 10.32 18.36 13.96
C ALA A 142 10.38 19.87 13.71
N VAL A 143 9.80 20.35 12.60
CA VAL A 143 9.84 21.78 12.27
C VAL A 143 8.95 22.63 13.19
N PRO A 144 7.68 22.26 13.44
CA PRO A 144 6.87 22.95 14.45
C PRO A 144 7.55 23.07 15.80
N GLU A 145 8.19 22.01 16.27
CA GLU A 145 8.90 22.03 17.56
C GLU A 145 10.11 22.98 17.51
N LEU A 146 10.90 22.91 16.44
CA LEU A 146 12.07 23.75 16.18
C LEU A 146 11.76 25.25 16.21
N VAL A 147 10.60 25.67 15.70
CA VAL A 147 10.20 27.09 15.68
C VAL A 147 9.35 27.51 16.88
N GLY A 148 9.12 26.60 17.84
CA GLY A 148 8.32 26.85 19.04
C GLY A 148 6.80 26.94 18.80
N GLU A 149 6.29 26.21 17.80
CA GLU A 149 4.87 26.14 17.45
C GLU A 149 4.23 24.77 17.74
N ALA A 150 4.96 23.84 18.37
CA ALA A 150 4.44 22.53 18.79
C ALA A 150 3.87 22.51 20.23
N GLY A 151 3.36 23.65 20.71
CA GLY A 151 2.78 23.77 22.04
C GLY A 151 3.75 24.28 23.10
N ALA A 152 3.25 24.49 24.32
CA ALA A 152 4.04 24.98 25.45
C ALA A 152 4.98 23.90 25.98
N THR A 153 6.10 24.31 26.59
CA THR A 153 7.00 23.39 27.30
C THR A 153 6.21 22.59 28.34
N GLY A 154 6.30 21.26 28.27
CA GLY A 154 5.56 20.35 29.15
C GLY A 154 4.16 19.96 28.65
N ALA A 155 3.78 20.33 27.42
CA ALA A 155 2.57 19.83 26.78
C ALA A 155 2.55 18.30 26.73
N THR A 156 1.36 17.72 26.89
CA THR A 156 1.16 16.29 26.66
C THR A 156 1.31 15.97 25.17
N PRO A 157 1.62 14.73 24.77
CA PRO A 157 1.76 14.37 23.36
C PRO A 157 0.55 14.77 22.48
N PRO A 158 -0.72 14.57 22.90
CA PRO A 158 -1.87 15.01 22.11
C PRO A 158 -1.96 16.53 21.92
N GLU A 159 -1.60 17.31 22.95
CA GLU A 159 -1.58 18.79 22.87
C GLU A 159 -0.46 19.27 21.95
N HIS A 160 0.71 18.64 22.04
CA HIS A 160 1.84 18.87 21.16
C HIS A 160 1.45 18.62 19.70
N ASP A 161 0.90 17.45 19.40
CA ASP A 161 0.53 17.06 18.03
C ASP A 161 -0.56 17.96 17.46
N ALA A 162 -1.54 18.37 18.29
CA ALA A 162 -2.58 19.30 17.90
C ALA A 162 -2.02 20.69 17.54
N ALA A 163 -1.10 21.22 18.35
CA ALA A 163 -0.46 22.50 18.08
C ALA A 163 0.41 22.43 16.82
N ALA A 164 1.21 21.37 16.67
CA ALA A 164 2.05 21.16 15.50
C ALA A 164 1.24 21.02 14.20
N ARG A 165 0.11 20.27 14.23
CA ARG A 165 -0.86 20.22 13.14
C ARG A 165 -1.38 21.60 12.77
N ALA A 166 -1.81 22.38 13.77
CA ALA A 166 -2.34 23.73 13.53
C ALA A 166 -1.28 24.66 12.88
N ALA A 167 -0.01 24.52 13.28
CA ALA A 167 1.11 25.26 12.70
C ALA A 167 1.37 24.87 11.23
N LEU A 168 1.31 23.58 10.90
CA LEU A 168 1.43 23.08 9.53
C LEU A 168 0.28 23.55 8.63
N LEU A 169 -0.95 23.56 9.15
CA LEU A 169 -2.14 24.00 8.41
C LEU A 169 -2.15 25.51 8.10
N ASN A 170 -1.45 26.33 8.90
CA ASN A 170 -1.43 27.78 8.71
C ASN A 170 -0.26 28.20 7.79
N PRO A 171 -0.49 28.65 6.54
CA PRO A 171 0.58 29.05 5.64
C PRO A 171 1.41 30.23 6.13
N GLN A 172 0.93 31.01 7.10
CA GLN A 172 1.62 32.17 7.67
C GLN A 172 2.40 31.85 8.95
N SER A 173 2.35 30.61 9.44
CA SER A 173 3.09 30.16 10.63
C SER A 173 4.60 30.25 10.43
N LYS A 174 5.34 30.30 11.55
CA LYS A 174 6.81 30.20 11.52
C LYS A 174 7.24 28.89 10.88
N THR A 175 6.51 27.81 11.14
CA THR A 175 6.73 26.47 10.60
C THR A 175 6.75 26.50 9.08
N ARG A 176 5.67 26.98 8.46
CA ARG A 176 5.53 26.97 6.99
C ARG A 176 6.50 27.94 6.33
N ARG A 177 6.79 29.08 6.97
CA ARG A 177 7.81 30.04 6.50
C ARG A 177 9.22 29.46 6.58
N TYR A 178 9.56 28.74 7.64
CA TYR A 178 10.82 28.05 7.80
C TYR A 178 10.99 26.94 6.75
N MET A 179 9.98 26.07 6.59
CA MET A 179 10.01 24.99 5.59
C MET A 179 10.31 25.55 4.19
N ARG A 180 9.59 26.60 3.76
CA ARG A 180 9.85 27.26 2.48
C ARG A 180 11.29 27.77 2.35
N ALA A 181 11.73 28.53 3.34
CA ALA A 181 13.05 29.16 3.29
C ALA A 181 14.19 28.13 3.33
N PHE A 182 14.04 27.09 4.15
CA PHE A 182 15.01 26.02 4.27
C PHE A 182 15.08 25.19 2.98
N ALA A 183 13.94 24.75 2.42
CA ALA A 183 13.91 24.00 1.17
C ALA A 183 14.60 24.76 0.03
N LYS A 184 14.31 26.07 -0.09
CA LYS A 184 14.98 26.97 -1.03
C LYS A 184 16.49 27.03 -0.77
N ALA A 185 16.91 27.35 0.45
CA ALA A 185 18.33 27.50 0.77
C ALA A 185 19.13 26.21 0.54
N PHE A 186 18.55 25.06 0.92
CA PHE A 186 19.16 23.75 0.73
C PHE A 186 19.32 23.41 -0.76
N ALA A 187 18.24 23.56 -1.56
CA ALA A 187 18.30 23.32 -3.00
C ALA A 187 19.27 24.28 -3.70
N GLN A 188 19.28 25.57 -3.36
CA GLN A 188 20.21 26.55 -3.93
C GLN A 188 21.67 26.17 -3.67
N ARG A 189 21.99 25.79 -2.43
CA ARG A 189 23.36 25.46 -2.02
C ARG A 189 23.91 24.24 -2.76
N TYR A 190 23.07 23.22 -2.96
CA TYR A 190 23.46 21.96 -3.61
C TYR A 190 22.86 21.81 -5.03
N SER A 191 22.56 22.94 -5.67
CA SER A 191 21.81 23.02 -6.93
C SER A 191 22.45 22.22 -8.07
N ASN A 192 23.78 22.17 -8.12
CA ASN A 192 24.57 21.44 -9.10
C ASN A 192 25.35 20.25 -8.51
N HIS A 193 25.15 19.93 -7.23
CA HIS A 193 25.91 18.89 -6.57
C HIS A 193 25.38 17.51 -6.97
N ALA A 194 26.10 16.81 -7.85
CA ALA A 194 25.64 15.55 -8.42
C ALA A 194 25.46 14.43 -7.37
N GLY A 195 26.15 14.50 -6.22
CA GLY A 195 25.95 13.56 -5.10
C GLY A 195 24.50 13.42 -4.61
N ILE A 196 23.63 14.41 -4.82
CA ILE A 196 22.18 14.25 -4.63
C ILE A 196 21.60 13.71 -5.94
N ALA A 197 21.06 12.50 -5.89
CA ALA A 197 20.46 11.85 -7.03
C ALA A 197 19.00 12.24 -7.27
N ALA A 198 18.24 12.46 -6.20
CA ALA A 198 16.85 12.87 -6.26
C ALA A 198 16.44 13.60 -4.98
N TRP A 199 15.29 14.24 -5.03
CA TRP A 199 14.66 14.90 -3.90
C TRP A 199 13.43 14.15 -3.46
N MET A 200 13.11 14.25 -2.17
CA MET A 200 11.83 13.84 -1.61
C MET A 200 11.22 15.03 -0.87
N ALA A 201 10.09 15.54 -1.34
CA ALA A 201 9.50 16.78 -0.83
C ALA A 201 9.10 16.68 0.65
N ALA A 202 8.56 15.53 1.08
CA ALA A 202 8.27 15.22 2.48
C ALA A 202 8.31 13.71 2.68
N GLN A 203 8.33 13.24 3.93
CA GLN A 203 8.11 11.83 4.27
C GLN A 203 6.83 11.73 5.10
N GLU A 204 5.91 10.89 4.66
CA GLU A 204 4.72 10.45 5.40
C GLU A 204 3.86 11.56 6.01
N LEU A 205 3.89 12.76 5.41
CA LEU A 205 3.29 13.97 5.97
C LEU A 205 1.85 13.74 6.46
N LYS A 206 0.97 13.26 5.59
CA LYS A 206 -0.43 12.97 5.93
C LYS A 206 -0.57 11.82 6.93
N GLY A 207 0.24 10.76 6.79
CA GLY A 207 0.15 9.58 7.65
C GLY A 207 0.56 9.85 9.09
N VAL A 208 1.61 10.65 9.27
CA VAL A 208 2.16 11.01 10.58
C VAL A 208 1.38 12.15 11.24
N THR A 209 0.95 13.15 10.45
CA THR A 209 0.32 14.36 11.00
C THR A 209 -1.19 14.35 10.97
N GLU A 210 -1.84 13.43 10.27
CA GLU A 210 -3.30 13.38 10.12
C GLU A 210 -3.94 14.68 9.58
N ILE A 211 -3.15 15.59 8.97
CA ILE A 211 -3.70 16.74 8.24
C ILE A 211 -4.51 16.25 7.03
N ASP A 212 -5.47 17.07 6.59
CA ASP A 212 -6.31 16.69 5.47
C ASP A 212 -5.52 16.63 4.14
N LEU A 213 -6.11 15.96 3.16
CA LEU A 213 -5.49 15.69 1.86
C LEU A 213 -5.12 16.97 1.10
N ASN A 214 -5.92 18.04 1.19
CA ASN A 214 -5.64 19.29 0.47
C ASN A 214 -4.47 20.02 1.11
N ALA A 215 -4.43 20.08 2.45
CA ALA A 215 -3.30 20.64 3.15
C ALA A 215 -2.01 19.87 2.82
N ALA A 216 -2.01 18.54 2.93
CA ALA A 216 -0.85 17.71 2.59
C ALA A 216 -0.36 17.97 1.16
N ARG A 217 -1.27 18.01 0.17
CA ARG A 217 -0.96 18.38 -1.21
C ARG A 217 -0.27 19.74 -1.29
N GLU A 218 -0.80 20.77 -0.63
CA GLU A 218 -0.26 22.13 -0.68
C GLU A 218 1.17 22.19 -0.11
N ILE A 219 1.43 21.52 1.01
CA ILE A 219 2.77 21.47 1.61
C ILE A 219 3.77 20.76 0.68
N ILE A 220 3.36 19.61 0.12
CA ILE A 220 4.19 18.83 -0.80
C ILE A 220 4.49 19.64 -2.07
N GLN A 221 3.46 20.23 -2.69
CA GLN A 221 3.58 21.00 -3.91
C GLN A 221 4.50 22.22 -3.72
N GLU A 222 4.30 22.97 -2.65
CA GLU A 222 5.11 24.15 -2.34
C GLU A 222 6.58 23.77 -2.12
N THR A 223 6.84 22.69 -1.38
CA THR A 223 8.20 22.20 -1.16
C THR A 223 8.84 21.74 -2.47
N ALA A 224 8.11 20.93 -3.24
CA ALA A 224 8.56 20.43 -4.55
C ALA A 224 8.85 21.58 -5.52
N GLN A 225 8.04 22.64 -5.54
CA GLN A 225 8.26 23.82 -6.37
C GLN A 225 9.56 24.54 -5.98
N LEU A 226 9.79 24.75 -4.69
CA LEU A 226 11.01 25.40 -4.21
C LEU A 226 12.26 24.56 -4.51
N LEU A 227 12.18 23.24 -4.40
CA LEU A 227 13.26 22.34 -4.82
C LEU A 227 13.50 22.46 -6.33
N ARG A 228 12.44 22.39 -7.15
CA ARG A 228 12.52 22.48 -8.62
C ARG A 228 13.11 23.80 -9.09
N ASP A 229 12.64 24.93 -8.57
CA ASP A 229 13.06 26.28 -8.96
C ASP A 229 14.54 26.56 -8.66
N ASN A 230 15.13 25.80 -7.74
CA ASN A 230 16.49 26.01 -7.25
C ASN A 230 17.42 24.83 -7.55
N ASP A 231 16.95 23.83 -8.31
CA ASP A 231 17.74 22.67 -8.71
C ASP A 231 18.22 22.81 -10.16
N ALA A 232 19.47 23.25 -10.33
CA ALA A 232 20.09 23.43 -11.65
C ALA A 232 20.20 22.13 -12.45
N LEU A 233 20.17 20.97 -11.79
CA LEU A 233 20.21 19.67 -12.44
C LEU A 233 18.84 19.13 -12.80
N ALA A 234 17.75 19.79 -12.42
CA ALA A 234 16.36 19.35 -12.69
C ALA A 234 16.12 17.87 -12.34
N ARG A 235 16.52 17.45 -11.14
CA ARG A 235 16.46 16.07 -10.68
C ARG A 235 15.04 15.64 -10.36
N MET A 236 14.82 14.34 -10.26
CA MET A 236 13.56 13.75 -9.84
C MET A 236 13.18 14.24 -8.44
N ILE A 237 11.90 14.55 -8.26
CA ILE A 237 11.27 14.90 -6.98
C ILE A 237 10.17 13.88 -6.70
N SER A 238 10.20 13.25 -5.53
CA SER A 238 9.15 12.36 -5.02
C SER A 238 8.36 12.99 -3.87
N SER A 239 7.19 12.45 -3.55
CA SER A 239 6.31 12.90 -2.46
C SER A 239 6.55 12.21 -1.12
N GLY A 240 7.10 10.98 -1.11
CA GLY A 240 7.38 10.18 0.09
C GLY A 240 6.14 9.78 0.89
N ASN A 241 5.05 9.38 0.24
CA ASN A 241 3.77 9.12 0.92
C ASN A 241 3.83 7.90 1.84
N ALA A 242 3.11 8.00 2.97
CA ALA A 242 2.88 6.87 3.85
C ALA A 242 2.10 5.77 3.12
N GLY A 243 2.35 4.52 3.50
CA GLY A 243 1.48 3.43 3.09
C GLY A 243 0.05 3.66 3.58
N ILE A 244 -0.92 3.10 2.86
CA ILE A 244 -2.32 3.18 3.22
C ILE A 244 -2.56 2.24 4.40
N PRO A 245 -2.87 2.73 5.62
CA PRO A 245 -3.03 1.86 6.78
C PRO A 245 -4.26 0.97 6.61
N ALA A 246 -4.18 -0.30 7.02
CA ALA A 246 -5.32 -1.18 6.91
C ALA A 246 -6.43 -0.77 7.88
N TYR A 247 -7.63 -0.66 7.34
CA TYR A 247 -8.86 -0.49 8.09
C TYR A 247 -9.73 -1.73 7.91
N ILE A 248 -10.38 -2.15 8.99
CA ILE A 248 -11.35 -3.24 8.95
C ILE A 248 -12.68 -2.70 9.49
N PRO A 249 -13.69 -2.48 8.62
CA PRO A 249 -13.66 -2.63 7.17
C PRO A 249 -12.83 -1.54 6.46
N HIS A 250 -12.42 -1.80 5.21
CA HIS A 250 -11.69 -0.82 4.40
C HIS A 250 -12.52 0.46 4.18
N LYS A 251 -11.84 1.61 4.20
CA LYS A 251 -12.47 2.93 4.07
C LYS A 251 -12.87 3.29 2.64
N GLY A 252 -12.27 2.63 1.64
CA GLY A 252 -12.54 2.87 0.23
C GLY A 252 -11.94 1.78 -0.67
N THR A 253 -12.26 1.83 -1.96
CA THR A 253 -11.66 0.91 -2.94
C THR A 253 -10.28 1.38 -3.38
N LEU A 254 -9.44 0.45 -3.83
CA LEU A 254 -8.15 0.80 -4.44
C LEU A 254 -8.31 1.72 -5.67
N GLU A 255 -9.40 1.56 -6.45
CA GLU A 255 -9.69 2.46 -7.57
C GLU A 255 -9.99 3.89 -7.08
N GLN A 256 -10.79 4.02 -6.02
CA GLN A 256 -11.08 5.33 -5.43
C GLN A 256 -9.80 5.99 -4.91
N TYR A 257 -8.92 5.22 -4.27
CA TYR A 257 -7.61 5.72 -3.87
C TYR A 257 -6.81 6.25 -5.07
N ILE A 258 -6.76 5.50 -6.16
CA ILE A 258 -6.05 5.87 -7.39
C ILE A 258 -6.64 7.10 -8.07
N ALA A 259 -7.97 7.20 -8.11
CA ALA A 259 -8.65 8.29 -8.81
C ALA A 259 -8.69 9.59 -7.99
N GLU A 260 -8.88 9.49 -6.67
CA GLU A 260 -9.20 10.63 -5.81
C GLU A 260 -8.02 11.06 -4.90
N THR A 261 -7.19 10.12 -4.43
CA THR A 261 -6.14 10.41 -3.44
C THR A 261 -4.76 10.50 -4.06
N LEU A 262 -4.41 9.51 -4.88
CA LEU A 262 -3.08 9.37 -5.45
C LEU A 262 -2.62 10.58 -6.27
N PRO A 263 -3.45 11.22 -7.12
CA PRO A 263 -3.03 12.41 -7.87
C PRO A 263 -2.81 13.62 -6.97
N LEU A 264 -3.59 13.75 -5.89
CA LEU A 264 -3.47 14.86 -4.94
C LEU A 264 -2.24 14.70 -4.03
N MET A 265 -1.85 13.47 -3.70
CA MET A 265 -0.62 13.20 -2.94
C MET A 265 0.65 13.26 -3.81
N ASN A 266 0.52 13.40 -5.13
CA ASN A 266 1.65 13.50 -6.06
C ASN A 266 1.46 14.69 -7.04
N PRO A 267 1.28 15.93 -6.51
CA PRO A 267 0.99 17.10 -7.34
C PRO A 267 2.22 17.54 -8.13
N ASP A 268 2.04 18.20 -9.27
CA ASP A 268 3.18 18.81 -9.97
C ASP A 268 3.83 19.90 -9.10
N PRO A 269 5.17 20.02 -9.05
CA PRO A 269 6.16 19.36 -9.93
C PRO A 269 6.77 18.06 -9.37
N VAL A 270 6.07 17.30 -8.53
CA VAL A 270 6.49 15.94 -8.14
C VAL A 270 6.51 15.04 -9.39
N ASP A 271 7.64 14.42 -9.69
CA ASP A 271 7.84 13.72 -10.96
C ASP A 271 7.41 12.25 -10.94
N CYS A 272 7.29 11.63 -9.76
CA CYS A 272 6.98 10.21 -9.61
C CYS A 272 5.91 9.96 -8.55
N ILE A 273 5.21 8.84 -8.67
CA ILE A 273 4.39 8.32 -7.58
C ILE A 273 5.31 7.63 -6.58
N CYS A 274 5.25 8.04 -5.31
CA CYS A 274 6.10 7.47 -4.27
C CYS A 274 5.29 7.06 -3.04
N GLU A 275 5.16 5.75 -2.83
CA GLU A 275 4.40 5.16 -1.72
C GLU A 275 5.30 4.23 -0.89
N ASN A 276 5.08 4.19 0.41
CA ASN A 276 5.69 3.20 1.30
C ASN A 276 4.80 1.96 1.40
N LEU A 277 5.40 0.77 1.30
CA LEU A 277 4.69 -0.49 1.29
C LEU A 277 5.18 -1.38 2.44
N PHE A 278 4.34 -1.51 3.47
CA PHE A 278 4.61 -2.33 4.65
C PHE A 278 3.47 -3.33 4.88
N LEU A 279 3.69 -4.28 5.80
CA LEU A 279 2.60 -5.03 6.42
C LEU A 279 1.57 -4.07 7.04
N ASN A 280 0.33 -4.54 7.20
CA ASN A 280 -0.81 -3.72 7.60
C ASN A 280 -1.14 -2.60 6.59
N ASN A 281 -0.83 -2.80 5.30
CA ASN A 281 -1.31 -1.95 4.22
C ASN A 281 -2.72 -2.38 3.80
N GLU A 282 -3.63 -1.42 3.66
CA GLU A 282 -5.05 -1.61 3.38
C GLU A 282 -5.34 -2.59 2.24
N TYR A 283 -4.52 -2.63 1.20
CA TYR A 283 -4.73 -3.51 0.05
C TYR A 283 -3.69 -4.61 -0.09
N VAL A 284 -2.56 -4.55 0.62
CA VAL A 284 -1.47 -5.54 0.43
C VAL A 284 -1.40 -6.54 1.57
N SER A 285 -1.76 -6.15 2.79
CA SER A 285 -1.79 -7.10 3.90
C SER A 285 -2.65 -6.62 5.06
N SER A 286 -3.56 -7.47 5.52
CA SER A 286 -4.41 -7.24 6.69
C SER A 286 -3.79 -7.76 8.00
N ALA A 287 -2.48 -7.97 8.02
CA ALA A 287 -1.80 -8.71 9.08
C ALA A 287 -1.86 -7.99 10.44
N LEU A 288 -2.58 -8.63 11.37
CA LEU A 288 -2.45 -8.46 12.81
C LEU A 288 -1.04 -8.89 13.22
N ASP A 289 -0.34 -8.05 13.98
CA ASP A 289 1.03 -8.29 14.43
C ASP A 289 1.25 -9.73 14.96
N GLY A 290 2.26 -10.42 14.43
CA GLY A 290 2.81 -11.66 15.01
C GLY A 290 2.11 -12.98 14.67
N SER A 291 1.12 -13.03 13.78
CA SER A 291 0.42 -14.29 13.41
C SER A 291 0.85 -14.85 12.04
N ALA A 292 1.01 -16.17 11.93
CA ALA A 292 1.22 -16.87 10.65
C ALA A 292 -0.09 -17.00 9.83
N ASP A 293 -1.25 -16.84 10.46
CA ASP A 293 -2.58 -16.88 9.82
C ASP A 293 -2.91 -15.51 9.19
N LEU A 294 -2.11 -15.07 8.23
CA LEU A 294 -2.33 -13.78 7.57
C LEU A 294 -3.44 -13.88 6.52
N PRO A 295 -4.54 -13.10 6.66
CA PRO A 295 -5.69 -13.18 5.76
C PRO A 295 -5.39 -12.71 4.35
N ALA A 296 -4.52 -11.71 4.22
CA ALA A 296 -3.85 -11.33 2.99
C ALA A 296 -2.35 -11.34 3.29
N ASP A 297 -1.64 -12.31 2.70
CA ASP A 297 -0.19 -12.33 2.82
C ASP A 297 0.39 -11.20 1.94
N PHE A 298 1.38 -10.50 2.50
CA PHE A 298 2.00 -9.31 1.91
C PHE A 298 2.60 -9.57 0.53
N ILE A 299 2.95 -10.82 0.24
CA ILE A 299 3.72 -11.21 -0.94
C ILE A 299 2.81 -11.52 -2.12
N SER A 300 1.78 -12.32 -1.92
CA SER A 300 0.77 -12.70 -2.91
C SER A 300 -0.01 -11.49 -3.40
N SER A 301 -0.27 -10.53 -2.52
CA SER A 301 -1.00 -9.30 -2.87
C SER A 301 -0.10 -8.21 -3.47
N SER A 302 1.22 -8.27 -3.22
CA SER A 302 2.17 -7.26 -3.70
C SER A 302 2.19 -7.12 -5.22
N LEU A 303 2.15 -8.23 -5.97
CA LEU A 303 2.20 -8.17 -7.43
C LEU A 303 0.99 -7.43 -8.01
N ALA A 304 -0.22 -7.74 -7.52
CA ALA A 304 -1.46 -7.09 -7.93
C ALA A 304 -1.39 -5.58 -7.69
N TYR A 305 -1.00 -5.22 -6.46
CA TYR A 305 -0.87 -3.85 -6.04
C TYR A 305 0.14 -3.09 -6.90
N LEU A 306 1.34 -3.64 -7.07
CA LEU A 306 2.40 -3.03 -7.89
C LEU A 306 1.96 -2.85 -9.36
N GLN A 307 1.22 -3.80 -9.93
CA GLN A 307 0.66 -3.65 -11.29
C GLN A 307 -0.39 -2.54 -11.37
N VAL A 308 -1.27 -2.46 -10.38
CA VAL A 308 -2.30 -1.42 -10.30
C VAL A 308 -1.64 -0.04 -10.17
N MET A 309 -0.68 0.10 -9.26
CA MET A 309 0.07 1.35 -9.06
C MET A 309 0.86 1.74 -10.30
N GLN A 310 1.44 0.79 -11.03
CA GLN A 310 2.10 1.07 -12.31
C GLN A 310 1.14 1.56 -13.39
N ARG A 311 -0.07 1.00 -13.47
CA ARG A 311 -1.10 1.51 -14.39
C ARG A 311 -1.53 2.93 -14.01
N ALA A 312 -1.71 3.20 -12.72
CA ALA A 312 -2.02 4.53 -12.22
C ALA A 312 -0.89 5.54 -12.55
N ALA A 313 0.36 5.13 -12.33
CA ALA A 313 1.55 5.92 -12.67
C ALA A 313 1.59 6.26 -14.17
N HIS A 314 1.41 5.25 -15.02
CA HIS A 314 1.31 5.45 -16.47
C HIS A 314 0.18 6.41 -16.86
N ALA A 315 -1.01 6.28 -16.25
CA ALA A 315 -2.15 7.16 -16.51
C ALA A 315 -1.88 8.62 -16.10
N LEU A 316 -1.08 8.84 -15.05
CA LEU A 316 -0.63 10.16 -14.60
C LEU A 316 0.63 10.66 -15.32
N GLY A 317 1.21 9.88 -16.23
CA GLY A 317 2.45 10.23 -16.93
C GLY A 317 3.69 10.24 -16.04
N LYS A 318 3.64 9.58 -14.88
CA LYS A 318 4.70 9.53 -13.87
C LYS A 318 5.23 8.10 -13.72
N PRO A 319 6.52 7.86 -13.45
CA PRO A 319 7.00 6.53 -13.06
C PRO A 319 6.62 6.24 -11.60
N TYR A 320 6.66 4.96 -11.22
CA TYR A 320 6.40 4.50 -9.85
C TYR A 320 7.69 4.18 -9.08
N TYR A 321 7.78 4.72 -7.87
CA TYR A 321 8.85 4.56 -6.89
C TYR A 321 8.26 3.94 -5.60
N LEU A 322 8.84 2.84 -5.13
CA LEU A 322 8.54 2.31 -3.79
C LEU A 322 9.48 2.95 -2.75
N GLY A 323 8.99 3.95 -2.00
CA GLY A 323 9.82 4.76 -1.10
C GLY A 323 10.39 3.99 0.09
N SER A 324 9.65 3.01 0.58
CA SER A 324 10.06 2.13 1.67
C SER A 324 9.35 0.79 1.58
N PHE A 325 10.05 -0.29 1.90
CA PHE A 325 9.44 -1.60 2.16
C PHE A 325 10.32 -2.44 3.07
N CYS A 326 9.72 -3.25 3.94
CA CYS A 326 10.41 -4.32 4.67
C CYS A 326 9.45 -5.22 5.45
N LEU A 327 10.04 -6.25 6.07
CA LEU A 327 9.49 -6.98 7.20
C LEU A 327 10.41 -6.78 8.42
N SER A 328 9.85 -6.75 9.62
CA SER A 328 10.63 -6.84 10.86
C SER A 328 11.08 -8.28 11.12
N GLU A 329 12.11 -8.48 11.95
CA GLU A 329 12.56 -9.81 12.37
C GLU A 329 11.44 -10.66 12.99
N GLU A 330 10.53 -10.03 13.73
CA GLU A 330 9.35 -10.70 14.29
C GLU A 330 8.41 -11.20 13.18
N GLN A 331 8.18 -10.38 12.16
CA GLN A 331 7.33 -10.72 11.02
C GLN A 331 7.97 -11.82 10.15
N GLU A 332 9.30 -11.78 9.96
CA GLU A 332 10.05 -12.86 9.30
C GLU A 332 9.89 -14.19 10.04
N LYS A 333 10.00 -14.19 11.37
CA LYS A 333 9.79 -15.39 12.20
C LYS A 333 8.37 -15.90 12.11
N ALA A 334 7.38 -15.01 12.16
CA ALA A 334 5.97 -15.38 12.04
C ALA A 334 5.68 -16.05 10.68
N LEU A 335 6.33 -15.58 9.61
CA LEU A 335 6.25 -16.16 8.26
C LEU A 335 7.18 -17.36 8.04
N GLN A 336 7.96 -17.76 9.04
CA GLN A 336 8.96 -18.83 8.96
C GLN A 336 10.01 -18.59 7.86
N ASP A 337 10.38 -17.33 7.63
CA ASP A 337 11.21 -16.90 6.50
C ASP A 337 12.56 -16.32 6.89
N THR A 338 13.13 -16.74 8.02
CA THR A 338 14.36 -16.14 8.56
C THR A 338 15.64 -16.54 7.84
N GLU A 339 15.66 -17.68 7.14
CA GLU A 339 16.87 -18.24 6.52
C GLU A 339 16.90 -18.09 5.00
N ARG A 340 15.81 -18.46 4.32
CA ARG A 340 15.74 -18.48 2.85
C ARG A 340 15.25 -17.17 2.24
N GLN A 341 14.47 -16.39 2.98
CA GLN A 341 13.91 -15.11 2.52
C GLN A 341 13.03 -15.27 1.26
N ASP A 342 12.33 -16.40 1.13
CA ASP A 342 11.50 -16.75 -0.02
C ASP A 342 10.41 -15.68 -0.28
N ASN A 343 9.85 -15.08 0.77
CA ASN A 343 8.87 -13.99 0.68
C ASN A 343 9.50 -12.72 0.14
N LEU A 344 10.66 -12.33 0.66
CA LEU A 344 11.40 -11.17 0.18
C LEU A 344 11.82 -11.35 -1.28
N HIS A 345 12.33 -12.53 -1.67
CA HIS A 345 12.66 -12.85 -3.05
C HIS A 345 11.45 -12.73 -3.98
N ALA A 346 10.27 -13.16 -3.53
CA ALA A 346 9.03 -13.02 -4.30
C ALA A 346 8.60 -11.55 -4.45
N LEU A 347 8.70 -10.71 -3.41
CA LEU A 347 8.44 -9.27 -3.51
C LEU A 347 9.43 -8.58 -4.45
N LEU A 348 10.74 -8.87 -4.31
CA LEU A 348 11.78 -8.33 -5.19
C LEU A 348 11.53 -8.75 -6.65
N SER A 349 11.08 -9.98 -6.88
CA SER A 349 10.64 -10.45 -8.20
C SER A 349 9.42 -9.67 -8.70
N ALA A 350 8.43 -9.40 -7.86
CA ALA A 350 7.25 -8.62 -8.22
C ALA A 350 7.59 -7.17 -8.60
N ILE A 351 8.46 -6.50 -7.84
CA ILE A 351 9.01 -5.16 -8.14
C ILE A 351 9.65 -5.15 -9.53
N ARG A 352 10.54 -6.11 -9.81
CA ARG A 352 11.20 -6.23 -11.12
C ARG A 352 10.21 -6.51 -12.26
N ARG A 353 9.28 -7.45 -12.07
CA ARG A 353 8.30 -7.88 -13.08
C ARG A 353 7.28 -6.81 -13.45
N THR A 354 6.99 -5.89 -12.54
CA THR A 354 6.05 -4.78 -12.77
C THR A 354 6.72 -3.55 -13.35
N GLY A 355 8.06 -3.52 -13.44
CA GLY A 355 8.81 -2.38 -13.96
C GLY A 355 8.90 -1.22 -12.98
N VAL A 356 8.72 -1.47 -11.67
CA VAL A 356 9.04 -0.49 -10.62
C VAL A 356 10.54 -0.18 -10.76
N GLN A 357 10.86 1.08 -11.07
CA GLN A 357 12.22 1.47 -11.45
C GLN A 357 13.15 1.61 -10.25
N LEU A 358 12.59 2.01 -9.11
CA LEU A 358 13.32 2.20 -7.87
C LEU A 358 12.46 1.69 -6.70
N ALA A 359 13.09 0.98 -5.77
CA ALA A 359 12.47 0.57 -4.52
C ALA A 359 13.51 0.64 -3.39
N CYS A 360 13.19 1.29 -2.27
CA CYS A 360 14.14 1.44 -1.17
C CYS A 360 13.78 0.57 0.04
N TYR A 361 14.72 -0.25 0.51
CA TYR A 361 14.51 -1.13 1.66
C TYR A 361 14.56 -0.34 2.99
N TRP A 362 13.60 -0.59 3.89
CA TRP A 362 13.56 0.02 5.23
C TRP A 362 14.02 -0.97 6.33
N ALA A 363 15.01 -0.69 7.16
CA ALA A 363 16.05 0.29 6.94
C ALA A 363 17.40 -0.42 7.05
N TRP A 364 18.35 -0.02 6.21
CA TRP A 364 19.71 -0.54 6.28
C TRP A 364 20.39 -0.10 7.57
N ASN A 365 20.33 1.20 7.89
CA ASN A 365 20.90 1.72 9.12
C ASN A 365 19.99 2.79 9.72
N ALA A 366 19.33 2.47 10.83
CA ALA A 366 18.36 3.36 11.49
C ALA A 366 18.50 3.47 13.02
N GLY A 367 19.59 2.93 13.57
CA GLY A 367 19.95 3.08 14.99
C GLY A 367 19.09 2.26 15.95
N ALA A 368 19.30 2.46 17.24
CA ALA A 368 18.71 1.65 18.31
C ALA A 368 17.18 1.59 18.28
N THR A 369 16.51 2.67 17.86
CA THR A 369 15.04 2.76 17.77
C THR A 369 14.43 1.73 16.82
N MET A 370 15.05 1.55 15.65
CA MET A 370 14.59 0.57 14.66
C MET A 370 15.17 -0.82 14.95
N ASP A 371 16.32 -0.89 15.63
CA ASP A 371 16.89 -2.15 16.08
C ASP A 371 15.98 -2.84 17.11
N SER A 372 15.45 -2.10 18.09
CA SER A 372 14.49 -2.64 19.07
C SER A 372 13.18 -3.11 18.46
N LYS A 373 12.84 -2.62 17.26
CA LYS A 373 11.66 -3.07 16.48
C LYS A 373 11.99 -4.21 15.51
N GLY A 374 13.24 -4.69 15.48
CA GLY A 374 13.70 -5.71 14.53
C GLY A 374 13.66 -5.26 13.07
N MET A 375 13.62 -3.95 12.79
CA MET A 375 13.49 -3.41 11.42
C MET A 375 14.84 -3.02 10.80
N ASN A 376 15.91 -3.03 11.58
CA ASN A 376 17.25 -2.68 11.14
C ASN A 376 17.90 -3.85 10.38
N LEU A 377 18.75 -3.58 9.38
CA LEU A 377 19.49 -4.59 8.60
C LEU A 377 21.02 -4.46 8.70
N VAL A 378 21.51 -3.55 9.56
CA VAL A 378 22.89 -3.02 9.55
C VAL A 378 23.92 -4.07 9.16
N GLN A 379 24.49 -3.87 7.98
CA GLN A 379 25.60 -4.63 7.45
C GLN A 379 26.66 -3.63 7.01
N THR A 380 27.78 -3.66 7.71
CA THR A 380 28.96 -2.81 7.50
C THR A 380 30.21 -3.70 7.47
N PRO A 381 31.41 -3.17 7.18
CA PRO A 381 32.65 -3.93 7.29
C PRO A 381 32.91 -4.51 8.69
N THR A 382 32.44 -3.84 9.74
CA THR A 382 32.79 -4.13 11.14
C THR A 382 31.63 -4.73 11.95
N PHE A 383 30.40 -4.70 11.44
CA PHE A 383 29.21 -5.15 12.16
C PHE A 383 28.11 -5.73 11.24
N SER A 384 27.38 -6.72 11.77
CA SER A 384 26.18 -7.31 11.16
C SER A 384 25.15 -7.65 12.25
N ASN A 385 23.88 -7.27 12.09
CA ASN A 385 22.83 -7.55 13.07
C ASN A 385 22.13 -8.93 12.89
N LYS A 386 22.86 -9.94 12.43
CA LYS A 386 22.38 -11.34 12.23
C LYS A 386 21.27 -11.53 11.18
N ARG A 387 20.82 -10.48 10.47
CA ARG A 387 19.88 -10.57 9.33
C ARG A 387 20.60 -10.73 7.98
N LYS A 388 21.67 -11.53 7.95
CA LYS A 388 22.51 -11.72 6.76
C LYS A 388 21.74 -12.26 5.55
N ALA A 389 20.74 -13.12 5.77
CA ALA A 389 19.91 -13.66 4.68
C ALA A 389 19.17 -12.54 3.92
N VAL A 390 18.59 -11.57 4.65
CA VAL A 390 17.94 -10.39 4.05
C VAL A 390 18.94 -9.57 3.23
N TRP A 391 20.13 -9.33 3.79
CA TRP A 391 21.20 -8.60 3.11
C TRP A 391 21.61 -9.29 1.80
N ASP A 392 21.78 -10.61 1.85
CA ASP A 392 22.14 -11.41 0.69
C ASP A 392 21.02 -11.40 -0.36
N ALA A 393 19.74 -11.47 0.05
CA ALA A 393 18.60 -11.39 -0.85
C ALA A 393 18.51 -10.04 -1.58
N LEU A 394 18.77 -8.92 -0.90
CA LEU A 394 18.79 -7.59 -1.52
C LEU A 394 19.94 -7.41 -2.51
N ARG A 395 21.07 -8.09 -2.29
CA ARG A 395 22.22 -8.12 -3.22
C ARG A 395 22.08 -9.15 -4.34
N GLY A 396 21.22 -10.15 -4.17
CA GLY A 396 21.15 -11.34 -5.01
C GLY A 396 20.73 -11.07 -6.46
N GLU A 397 21.38 -11.81 -7.38
CA GLU A 397 21.04 -11.93 -8.80
C GLU A 397 19.87 -12.90 -9.06
N ASP A 398 18.89 -13.02 -8.15
CA ASP A 398 17.85 -14.04 -8.35
C ASP A 398 17.01 -13.81 -9.60
N ALA A 399 16.94 -14.89 -10.36
CA ALA A 399 16.86 -14.91 -11.80
C ALA A 399 15.60 -14.28 -12.39
N MET A 400 15.83 -13.60 -13.52
CA MET A 400 14.88 -13.30 -14.58
C MET A 400 13.84 -14.42 -14.76
N ARG A 401 12.57 -14.11 -14.51
CA ARG A 401 11.47 -14.77 -15.20
C ARG A 401 10.81 -13.76 -16.14
N PRO A 402 10.52 -14.13 -17.39
CA PRO A 402 9.84 -13.24 -18.32
C PRO A 402 8.52 -12.75 -17.72
N ALA A 403 8.12 -11.55 -18.15
CA ALA A 403 6.80 -11.01 -17.84
C ALA A 403 5.73 -12.09 -18.09
N PRO A 404 4.77 -12.27 -17.19
CA PRO A 404 3.64 -13.13 -17.50
C PRO A 404 2.90 -12.52 -18.71
N PRO A 405 2.18 -13.33 -19.49
CA PRO A 405 1.35 -12.84 -20.57
C PRO A 405 0.41 -11.73 -20.07
N LYS A 406 -0.03 -10.88 -21.00
CA LYS A 406 -1.08 -9.87 -20.76
C LYS A 406 -2.22 -10.47 -19.93
N PRO A 407 -2.84 -9.71 -19.01
CA PRO A 407 -4.01 -10.17 -18.26
C PRO A 407 -5.01 -10.85 -19.20
N CYS A 408 -5.40 -12.08 -18.87
CA CYS A 408 -6.10 -12.96 -19.80
C CYS A 408 -7.59 -12.62 -20.00
N PHE A 409 -8.09 -11.52 -19.44
CA PHE A 409 -9.52 -11.25 -19.44
C PHE A 409 -9.86 -9.89 -20.04
N GLY A 410 -10.25 -9.91 -21.31
CA GLY A 410 -11.41 -9.16 -21.77
C GLY A 410 -12.60 -10.12 -21.70
N VAL A 411 -13.60 -9.85 -20.87
CA VAL A 411 -14.86 -10.60 -20.87
C VAL A 411 -15.52 -10.32 -22.23
N THR A 412 -15.54 -11.31 -23.14
CA THR A 412 -16.10 -11.15 -24.50
C THR A 412 -17.55 -11.62 -24.60
N LYS A 413 -18.03 -12.41 -23.63
CA LYS A 413 -19.34 -13.10 -23.67
C LYS A 413 -19.93 -13.20 -22.27
N THR A 414 -21.21 -12.88 -22.12
CA THR A 414 -21.91 -12.83 -20.82
C THR A 414 -23.36 -13.26 -20.93
N LEU A 415 -23.96 -13.58 -19.78
CA LEU A 415 -25.41 -13.72 -19.67
C LEU A 415 -25.99 -12.47 -18.98
N GLN A 416 -27.03 -11.89 -19.59
CA GLN A 416 -27.80 -10.78 -19.03
C GLN A 416 -29.19 -11.27 -18.61
N PHE A 417 -29.69 -10.74 -17.50
CA PHE A 417 -30.98 -11.15 -16.94
C PHE A 417 -31.85 -9.95 -16.57
N GLN A 418 -33.16 -10.09 -16.77
CA GLN A 418 -34.19 -9.17 -16.28
C GLN A 418 -35.41 -9.98 -15.80
N PRO A 419 -35.98 -9.74 -14.60
CA PRO A 419 -35.56 -8.80 -13.56
C PRO A 419 -34.73 -9.43 -12.42
N GLY A 420 -34.42 -10.73 -12.47
CA GLY A 420 -33.58 -11.39 -11.45
C GLY A 420 -33.06 -12.74 -11.90
N LEU A 421 -31.86 -13.09 -11.43
CA LEU A 421 -31.21 -14.37 -11.70
C LEU A 421 -31.18 -15.20 -10.42
N MET A 422 -31.52 -16.48 -10.52
CA MET A 422 -31.03 -17.49 -9.59
C MET A 422 -30.23 -18.49 -10.42
N LEU A 423 -28.96 -18.66 -10.06
CA LEU A 423 -28.18 -19.81 -10.50
C LEU A 423 -28.15 -20.80 -9.36
N THR A 424 -28.85 -21.91 -9.55
CA THR A 424 -28.90 -23.03 -8.61
C THR A 424 -27.87 -24.05 -9.06
N VAL A 425 -26.82 -24.25 -8.28
CA VAL A 425 -25.82 -25.30 -8.51
C VAL A 425 -26.29 -26.58 -7.83
N PRO A 426 -26.42 -27.73 -8.55
CA PRO A 426 -26.82 -29.01 -7.97
C PRO A 426 -25.85 -29.51 -6.92
N SER A 427 -26.37 -30.35 -6.03
CA SER A 427 -25.57 -30.86 -4.94
C SER A 427 -24.64 -32.00 -5.28
N SER A 428 -23.42 -31.93 -4.76
CA SER A 428 -22.39 -32.95 -4.86
C SER A 428 -21.89 -33.33 -3.46
N VAL A 429 -21.80 -34.64 -3.21
CA VAL A 429 -21.13 -35.21 -2.03
C VAL A 429 -19.68 -34.71 -1.85
N ARG A 430 -19.05 -34.19 -2.91
CA ARG A 430 -17.69 -33.66 -2.84
C ARG A 430 -17.58 -32.28 -2.18
N TYR A 431 -18.67 -31.54 -2.02
CA TYR A 431 -18.63 -30.20 -1.39
C TYR A 431 -19.17 -30.17 0.04
N GLU A 432 -19.43 -31.32 0.66
CA GLU A 432 -19.97 -31.42 2.03
C GLU A 432 -18.98 -30.93 3.12
N SER A 433 -17.77 -30.52 2.70
CA SER A 433 -16.77 -29.88 3.55
C SER A 433 -17.33 -28.63 4.25
N GLY A 434 -16.87 -28.40 5.48
CA GLY A 434 -17.11 -27.12 6.16
C GLY A 434 -16.21 -25.98 5.65
N ASP A 435 -15.15 -26.32 4.92
CA ASP A 435 -14.33 -25.35 4.18
C ASP A 435 -14.81 -25.25 2.74
N PHE A 436 -15.05 -24.03 2.23
CA PHE A 436 -15.33 -23.83 0.81
C PHE A 436 -14.86 -22.47 0.30
N SER A 437 -14.75 -22.34 -1.02
CA SER A 437 -14.58 -21.05 -1.68
C SER A 437 -15.46 -20.90 -2.91
N LEU A 438 -15.95 -19.69 -3.17
CA LEU A 438 -16.80 -19.36 -4.30
C LEU A 438 -16.25 -18.12 -5.00
N SER A 439 -15.86 -18.26 -6.26
CA SER A 439 -15.37 -17.16 -7.10
C SER A 439 -16.33 -16.87 -8.24
N TYR A 440 -16.61 -15.60 -8.54
CA TYR A 440 -17.45 -15.20 -9.67
C TYR A 440 -17.14 -13.78 -10.16
N CYS A 441 -17.44 -13.46 -11.42
CA CYS A 441 -17.40 -12.08 -11.90
C CYS A 441 -18.80 -11.54 -12.16
N ILE A 442 -19.03 -10.29 -11.77
CA ILE A 442 -20.35 -9.63 -11.81
C ILE A 442 -20.24 -8.19 -12.32
N ARG A 443 -21.27 -7.73 -13.02
CA ARG A 443 -21.47 -6.32 -13.40
C ARG A 443 -22.91 -5.91 -13.18
N GLN A 444 -23.09 -4.71 -12.63
CA GLN A 444 -24.39 -4.08 -12.41
C GLN A 444 -24.52 -2.83 -13.30
N GLN A 445 -25.68 -2.60 -13.91
CA GLN A 445 -25.95 -1.32 -14.59
C GLN A 445 -26.20 -0.17 -13.60
N ALA A 446 -25.90 1.06 -14.01
CA ALA A 446 -26.15 2.26 -13.22
C ALA A 446 -27.61 2.36 -12.75
N ILE A 447 -27.79 2.68 -11.47
CA ILE A 447 -29.10 2.93 -10.86
C ILE A 447 -29.54 4.37 -11.16
N SER A 448 -30.81 4.57 -11.53
CA SER A 448 -31.33 5.90 -11.93
C SER A 448 -32.37 6.50 -10.97
N SER A 449 -32.83 5.76 -9.96
CA SER A 449 -33.82 6.26 -9.00
C SER A 449 -33.67 5.72 -7.58
N ILE A 450 -34.19 6.45 -6.58
CA ILE A 450 -34.22 6.06 -5.16
C ILE A 450 -35.10 4.80 -4.94
N LYS A 451 -36.05 4.51 -5.84
CA LYS A 451 -36.84 3.26 -5.82
C LYS A 451 -36.02 2.02 -6.16
N ASP A 452 -34.89 2.20 -6.86
CA ASP A 452 -34.02 1.13 -7.32
C ASP A 452 -33.05 0.67 -6.20
N LEU A 453 -32.91 1.45 -5.12
CA LEU A 453 -32.12 1.10 -3.93
C LEU A 453 -32.67 -0.12 -3.17
N GLU A 454 -33.96 -0.45 -3.36
CA GLU A 454 -34.58 -1.63 -2.75
C GLU A 454 -34.20 -2.95 -3.45
N LEU A 455 -33.42 -2.89 -4.52
CA LEU A 455 -33.30 -3.98 -5.50
C LEU A 455 -31.94 -4.69 -5.54
N ALA A 456 -31.21 -4.68 -4.42
CA ALA A 456 -29.94 -5.39 -4.26
C ALA A 456 -30.10 -6.93 -4.14
N PHE A 457 -28.99 -7.60 -4.45
CA PHE A 457 -28.83 -8.87 -5.17
C PHE A 457 -29.41 -10.18 -4.57
N ILE A 458 -30.01 -10.28 -3.36
CA ILE A 458 -30.40 -11.60 -2.78
C ILE A 458 -31.70 -11.61 -1.92
N LYS A 459 -32.59 -12.63 -2.06
CA LYS A 459 -33.85 -12.83 -1.26
C LYS A 459 -34.21 -14.32 -0.96
N ARG A 460 -34.79 -14.53 0.24
CA ARG A 460 -35.32 -15.71 0.99
C ARG A 460 -36.23 -16.73 0.24
N GLN A 461 -36.02 -18.04 0.51
CA GLN A 461 -37.04 -19.11 0.38
C GLN A 461 -37.36 -19.72 1.77
N SER A 462 -38.55 -20.32 1.92
CA SER A 462 -39.05 -20.92 3.17
C SER A 462 -38.69 -22.41 3.29
N ASN A 463 -38.24 -22.80 4.49
CA ASN A 463 -38.18 -24.18 5.04
C ASN A 463 -36.98 -25.08 4.63
N MET A 464 -35.77 -24.90 5.21
CA MET A 464 -34.77 -25.97 5.59
C MET A 464 -33.32 -25.43 5.73
N LYS A 465 -32.43 -26.20 6.40
CA LYS A 465 -31.08 -25.81 6.88
C LYS A 465 -29.97 -25.98 5.81
N GLY A 466 -29.08 -24.98 5.66
CA GLY A 466 -27.95 -24.89 4.71
C GLY A 466 -27.81 -23.48 4.11
N TRP A 467 -26.64 -23.08 3.62
CA TRP A 467 -26.26 -21.67 3.33
C TRP A 467 -27.18 -20.88 2.36
N ALA A 468 -27.43 -19.59 2.63
CA ALA A 468 -27.95 -18.60 1.66
C ALA A 468 -27.32 -17.20 1.85
N LEU A 469 -26.81 -16.53 0.81
CA LEU A 469 -26.16 -15.20 0.96
C LEU A 469 -27.20 -14.05 1.14
N LEU A 470 -27.16 -13.13 2.15
CA LEU A 470 -28.27 -12.17 2.49
C LEU A 470 -27.96 -11.11 3.60
N GLN A 471 -28.55 -9.88 3.57
CA GLN A 471 -29.02 -9.04 4.75
C GLN A 471 -30.01 -7.89 4.36
N LYS A 472 -30.67 -7.24 5.35
CA LYS A 472 -31.84 -6.31 5.29
C LYS A 472 -31.64 -4.95 6.02
N PHE A 473 -32.32 -3.91 5.50
CA PHE A 473 -32.59 -2.49 5.87
C PHE A 473 -32.57 -1.98 7.34
N THR A 474 -31.99 -0.78 7.50
CA THR A 474 -32.49 0.29 8.40
C THR A 474 -32.50 1.63 7.65
N THR A 475 -33.53 2.44 7.86
CA THR A 475 -33.72 3.76 7.25
C THR A 475 -32.80 4.80 7.89
N GLY A 476 -31.82 5.28 7.14
CA GLY A 476 -30.96 6.40 7.49
C GLY A 476 -29.50 6.12 7.11
N GLU A 477 -28.99 6.90 6.15
CA GLU A 477 -27.59 6.95 5.67
C GLU A 477 -27.17 5.93 4.58
N SER A 478 -26.28 6.37 3.70
CA SER A 478 -26.23 6.02 2.26
C SER A 478 -25.03 5.15 1.83
N GLY A 479 -25.32 3.97 1.21
CA GLY A 479 -24.52 3.14 0.25
C GLY A 479 -23.28 2.38 0.79
N ILE A 480 -22.97 1.10 0.53
CA ILE A 480 -23.40 -0.02 -0.38
C ILE A 480 -23.38 -1.35 0.42
N ASN A 481 -24.16 -2.38 0.01
CA ASN A 481 -24.41 -3.63 0.76
C ASN A 481 -23.93 -4.92 0.03
N THR A 482 -23.18 -5.80 0.72
CA THR A 482 -22.88 -7.20 0.28
C THR A 482 -22.98 -8.15 1.48
N PHE A 483 -23.68 -9.30 1.39
CA PHE A 483 -23.99 -10.11 2.59
C PHE A 483 -24.05 -11.66 2.43
N LEU A 484 -23.89 -12.41 3.54
CA LEU A 484 -24.07 -13.89 3.75
C LEU A 484 -24.97 -14.20 5.00
N HIS A 485 -25.90 -15.18 5.01
CA HIS A 485 -26.65 -15.59 6.24
C HIS A 485 -26.93 -17.12 6.40
N LEU A 486 -27.06 -17.59 7.65
CA LEU A 486 -27.49 -18.95 8.07
C LEU A 486 -28.56 -18.86 9.19
N TRP A 487 -29.49 -19.83 9.29
CA TRP A 487 -30.57 -19.90 10.29
C TRP A 487 -30.47 -21.13 11.19
N ASP A 488 -30.74 -20.94 12.49
CA ASP A 488 -31.41 -21.92 13.35
C ASP A 488 -32.40 -21.17 14.25
N ASN A 489 -33.69 -21.50 14.18
CA ASN A 489 -34.66 -21.04 15.17
C ASN A 489 -34.75 -22.12 16.24
N ASP A 490 -34.19 -21.84 17.42
CA ASP A 490 -34.98 -21.67 18.64
C ASP A 490 -34.06 -21.32 19.81
N GLY A 491 -34.04 -20.03 20.18
CA GLY A 491 -33.65 -19.55 21.50
C GLY A 491 -32.19 -19.75 21.94
N PHE A 492 -31.50 -18.64 22.21
CA PHE A 492 -30.17 -18.57 22.83
C PHE A 492 -28.98 -18.92 21.91
N GLY A 493 -28.46 -17.90 21.20
CA GLY A 493 -27.19 -18.00 20.46
C GLY A 493 -27.17 -17.35 19.07
N GLY A 494 -28.02 -16.35 18.82
CA GLY A 494 -28.14 -15.67 17.53
C GLY A 494 -26.81 -15.11 17.04
N LEU A 495 -26.22 -15.77 16.04
CA LEU A 495 -24.99 -15.34 15.39
C LEU A 495 -25.23 -13.99 14.69
N GLY A 496 -24.33 -13.05 14.97
CA GLY A 496 -24.52 -11.62 14.76
C GLY A 496 -24.76 -11.21 13.30
N ALA A 497 -25.60 -10.19 13.15
CA ALA A 497 -25.64 -9.37 11.94
C ALA A 497 -24.24 -8.80 11.69
N ASN A 498 -23.69 -9.01 10.50
CA ASN A 498 -22.43 -8.38 10.11
C ASN A 498 -22.72 -7.22 9.16
N SER A 499 -22.61 -5.99 9.67
CA SER A 499 -22.83 -4.73 8.94
C SER A 499 -21.60 -4.22 8.17
N ASN A 500 -20.49 -4.94 8.10
CA ASN A 500 -19.20 -4.26 7.94
C ASN A 500 -18.58 -4.39 6.55
N GLY A 501 -19.28 -3.81 5.57
CA GLY A 501 -18.70 -3.10 4.43
C GLY A 501 -18.86 -1.57 4.58
N HIS A 502 -19.05 -1.07 5.81
CA HIS A 502 -19.25 0.35 6.08
C HIS A 502 -18.08 1.18 5.55
N GLY A 503 -18.36 1.99 4.54
CA GLY A 503 -17.44 2.98 3.96
C GLY A 503 -17.28 2.89 2.44
N ALA A 504 -17.59 1.76 1.81
CA ALA A 504 -17.23 1.58 0.42
C ALA A 504 -18.23 2.27 -0.54
N LYS A 505 -17.92 3.49 -0.96
CA LYS A 505 -18.32 4.02 -2.27
C LYS A 505 -17.61 3.18 -3.37
N VAL A 506 -17.91 1.89 -3.47
CA VAL A 506 -17.57 1.11 -4.67
C VAL A 506 -18.54 1.58 -5.74
N ASP A 507 -18.16 2.52 -6.60
CA ASP A 507 -19.02 2.82 -7.74
C ASP A 507 -19.12 1.55 -8.63
N ILE A 508 -20.21 0.80 -8.44
CA ILE A 508 -20.51 -0.47 -9.11
C ILE A 508 -21.22 -0.26 -10.45
N ALA A 509 -21.55 0.99 -10.78
CA ALA A 509 -22.29 1.30 -11.99
C ALA A 509 -21.44 0.99 -13.22
N ASN A 510 -21.92 0.04 -14.02
CA ASN A 510 -21.35 -0.36 -15.31
C ASN A 510 -19.94 -0.96 -15.25
N ARG A 511 -19.44 -1.37 -14.09
CA ARG A 511 -18.11 -1.99 -13.90
C ARG A 511 -18.20 -3.51 -13.68
N TRP A 512 -17.25 -4.26 -14.24
CA TRP A 512 -17.01 -5.66 -13.89
C TRP A 512 -16.17 -5.76 -12.61
N LEU A 513 -16.61 -6.59 -11.69
CA LEU A 513 -15.92 -6.93 -10.45
C LEU A 513 -15.73 -8.43 -10.38
N ARG A 514 -14.57 -8.88 -9.92
CA ARG A 514 -14.37 -10.27 -9.50
C ARG A 514 -14.55 -10.36 -7.99
N CYS A 515 -15.36 -11.29 -7.53
CA CYS A 515 -15.56 -11.57 -6.12
C CYS A 515 -15.11 -13.01 -5.82
N THR A 516 -14.34 -13.20 -4.75
CA THR A 516 -14.02 -14.52 -4.21
C THR A 516 -14.34 -14.56 -2.73
N TYR A 517 -15.18 -15.50 -2.32
CA TYR A 517 -15.48 -15.79 -0.93
C TYR A 517 -14.71 -17.02 -0.50
N THR A 518 -14.15 -16.98 0.70
CA THR A 518 -13.62 -18.17 1.37
C THR A 518 -14.26 -18.32 2.73
N ALA A 519 -14.63 -19.53 3.11
CA ALA A 519 -15.22 -19.85 4.39
C ALA A 519 -14.50 -21.06 4.98
N LYS A 520 -13.99 -20.92 6.19
CA LYS A 520 -13.40 -22.00 6.99
C LYS A 520 -14.47 -22.64 7.88
N HIS A 521 -14.31 -23.92 8.18
CA HIS A 521 -15.15 -24.74 9.05
C HIS A 521 -15.20 -24.21 10.49
N ASP A 522 -14.15 -23.47 10.91
CA ASP A 522 -14.07 -22.77 12.18
C ASP A 522 -14.90 -21.48 12.23
N GLY A 523 -15.55 -21.11 11.11
CA GLY A 523 -16.41 -19.95 10.98
C GLY A 523 -15.73 -18.68 10.51
N ARG A 524 -14.45 -18.70 10.10
CA ARG A 524 -13.80 -17.53 9.49
C ARG A 524 -14.20 -17.38 8.03
N ILE A 525 -14.61 -16.17 7.64
CA ILE A 525 -14.99 -15.81 6.27
C ILE A 525 -14.11 -14.69 5.75
N SER A 526 -13.64 -14.80 4.51
CA SER A 526 -12.92 -13.74 3.80
C SER A 526 -13.62 -13.42 2.47
N LEU A 527 -13.68 -12.14 2.11
CA LEU A 527 -14.16 -11.66 0.82
C LEU A 527 -13.03 -10.93 0.11
N TYR A 528 -12.73 -11.33 -1.12
CA TYR A 528 -11.80 -10.66 -2.01
C TYR A 528 -12.57 -10.02 -3.16
N VAL A 529 -12.26 -8.76 -3.49
CA VAL A 529 -12.78 -8.06 -4.67
C VAL A 529 -11.61 -7.59 -5.53
N ASP A 530 -11.64 -7.95 -6.82
CA ASP A 530 -10.54 -7.69 -7.76
C ASP A 530 -9.17 -8.13 -7.21
N ASP A 531 -9.15 -9.31 -6.54
CA ASP A 531 -8.01 -9.97 -5.88
C ASP A 531 -7.57 -9.40 -4.55
N PHE A 532 -8.15 -8.28 -4.12
CA PHE A 532 -7.81 -7.66 -2.85
C PHE A 532 -8.75 -8.15 -1.77
N LEU A 533 -8.20 -8.54 -0.62
CA LEU A 533 -9.02 -8.81 0.56
C LEU A 533 -9.77 -7.53 0.89
N MET A 534 -11.10 -7.59 0.84
CA MET A 534 -12.00 -6.50 1.17
C MET A 534 -12.64 -6.66 2.55
N TYR A 535 -12.65 -7.88 3.06
CA TYR A 535 -13.21 -8.15 4.37
C TYR A 535 -12.72 -9.48 4.91
N GLN A 536 -12.50 -9.54 6.22
CA GLN A 536 -12.45 -10.78 6.95
C GLN A 536 -13.23 -10.67 8.27
N SER A 537 -13.94 -11.73 8.64
CA SER A 537 -14.61 -11.83 9.93
C SER A 537 -13.61 -11.76 11.09
N LEU A 538 -13.79 -10.78 11.97
CA LEU A 538 -12.99 -10.62 13.20
C LEU A 538 -13.34 -11.63 14.30
N GLN A 539 -14.52 -12.26 14.23
CA GLN A 539 -14.95 -13.31 15.14
C GLN A 539 -15.31 -14.56 14.34
N ASN A 540 -14.84 -15.71 14.81
CA ASN A 540 -15.26 -17.01 14.31
C ASN A 540 -16.76 -17.16 14.55
N MET A 541 -17.52 -17.43 13.49
CA MET A 541 -18.92 -17.84 13.67
C MET A 541 -18.98 -19.22 14.35
N ALA A 542 -20.08 -19.58 15.02
CA ALA A 542 -20.15 -20.84 15.77
C ALA A 542 -20.06 -22.08 14.84
N PRO A 543 -19.11 -23.01 15.06
CA PRO A 543 -18.99 -24.25 14.31
C PRO A 543 -20.02 -25.31 14.74
N PRO A 544 -20.29 -26.35 13.91
CA PRO A 544 -19.72 -26.59 12.59
C PRO A 544 -20.59 -26.02 11.44
N PHE A 545 -19.91 -25.40 10.47
CA PHE A 545 -20.48 -25.10 9.17
C PHE A 545 -20.45 -26.35 8.31
N LEU A 546 -21.61 -26.92 7.97
CA LEU A 546 -21.70 -28.05 7.05
C LEU A 546 -22.73 -27.72 5.98
N ASN A 547 -22.40 -27.98 4.72
CA ASN A 547 -23.41 -27.94 3.67
C ASN A 547 -24.34 -29.14 3.88
N ALA A 548 -25.63 -28.89 4.14
CA ALA A 548 -26.59 -29.97 4.26
C ALA A 548 -26.73 -30.66 2.88
N THR A 549 -26.47 -31.97 2.84
CA THR A 549 -26.59 -32.81 1.65
C THR A 549 -27.88 -32.48 0.90
N GLY A 550 -27.78 -32.16 -0.40
CA GLY A 550 -28.93 -31.80 -1.23
C GLY A 550 -29.24 -30.30 -1.33
N THR A 551 -28.55 -29.43 -0.59
CA THR A 551 -28.83 -27.99 -0.61
C THR A 551 -28.05 -27.29 -1.73
N PRO A 552 -28.74 -26.61 -2.67
CA PRO A 552 -28.07 -25.95 -3.77
C PRO A 552 -27.44 -24.62 -3.37
N LEU A 553 -26.34 -24.25 -4.04
CA LEU A 553 -25.76 -22.92 -3.94
C LEU A 553 -26.53 -21.96 -4.86
N LEU A 554 -26.86 -20.77 -4.35
CA LEU A 554 -27.62 -19.74 -5.06
C LEU A 554 -26.81 -18.44 -5.23
N ILE A 555 -26.73 -17.94 -6.46
CA ILE A 555 -26.19 -16.61 -6.79
C ILE A 555 -27.33 -15.75 -7.37
N GLY A 556 -27.68 -14.64 -6.70
CA GLY A 556 -28.73 -13.69 -7.09
C GLY A 556 -30.07 -13.82 -6.34
N ARG A 557 -31.14 -13.11 -6.76
CA ARG A 557 -32.50 -13.13 -6.15
C ARG A 557 -33.64 -13.42 -7.13
N PRO A 558 -34.70 -14.13 -6.69
CA PRO A 558 -35.99 -14.12 -7.39
C PRO A 558 -36.69 -12.78 -7.20
N VAL A 559 -37.15 -12.17 -8.30
CA VAL A 559 -37.98 -10.95 -8.26
C VAL A 559 -39.47 -11.33 -8.24
N HIS A 560 -40.26 -10.67 -7.39
CA HIS A 560 -41.72 -10.80 -7.44
C HIS A 560 -42.26 -10.11 -8.69
N ALA A 561 -43.28 -10.70 -9.32
CA ALA A 561 -43.90 -10.20 -10.56
C ALA A 561 -44.36 -8.73 -10.54
N LEU A 562 -44.43 -8.07 -9.38
CA LEU A 562 -44.84 -6.68 -9.19
C LEU A 562 -43.66 -5.67 -9.13
N GLU A 563 -42.41 -6.13 -9.07
CA GLU A 563 -41.19 -5.31 -9.04
C GLU A 563 -40.62 -5.10 -10.46
N GLN A 564 -41.49 -5.03 -11.48
CA GLN A 564 -41.07 -4.86 -12.87
C GLN A 564 -40.58 -3.44 -13.13
N GLY A 565 -39.26 -3.29 -13.25
CA GLY A 565 -38.63 -2.16 -13.91
C GLY A 565 -37.34 -1.72 -13.25
N THR A 566 -36.29 -2.55 -13.25
CA THR A 566 -34.96 -2.22 -12.67
C THR A 566 -33.88 -3.30 -12.92
N PRO A 567 -32.59 -3.05 -12.57
CA PRO A 567 -31.43 -3.10 -13.46
C PRO A 567 -31.10 -4.49 -14.04
N SER A 568 -30.45 -4.52 -15.21
CA SER A 568 -29.91 -5.78 -15.74
C SER A 568 -28.56 -6.12 -15.11
N TRP A 569 -28.46 -7.32 -14.55
CA TRP A 569 -27.22 -7.87 -14.00
C TRP A 569 -26.55 -8.75 -15.05
N GLN A 570 -25.21 -8.73 -15.04
CA GLN A 570 -24.39 -9.59 -15.88
C GLN A 570 -23.46 -10.42 -14.97
N LEU A 571 -23.38 -11.73 -15.22
CA LEU A 571 -22.40 -12.63 -14.59
C LEU A 571 -21.52 -13.25 -15.67
N SER A 572 -20.25 -13.47 -15.33
CA SER A 572 -19.31 -14.23 -16.15
C SER A 572 -18.41 -15.08 -15.26
N ASP A 573 -18.30 -16.38 -15.54
CA ASP A 573 -17.54 -17.36 -14.75
C ASP A 573 -17.99 -17.48 -13.28
N VAL A 574 -18.35 -18.69 -12.86
CA VAL A 574 -18.61 -19.06 -11.46
C VAL A 574 -17.81 -20.31 -11.17
N ILE A 575 -17.09 -20.32 -10.05
CA ILE A 575 -16.21 -21.41 -9.67
C ILE A 575 -16.43 -21.74 -8.20
N LEU A 576 -16.61 -23.03 -7.91
CA LEU A 576 -16.77 -23.56 -6.58
C LEU A 576 -15.57 -24.45 -6.22
N TYR A 577 -15.10 -24.33 -4.98
CA TYR A 577 -14.06 -25.14 -4.38
C TYR A 577 -14.56 -25.74 -3.05
N ASP A 578 -14.18 -26.99 -2.77
CA ASP A 578 -14.45 -27.74 -1.53
C ASP A 578 -13.40 -27.47 -0.43
N ARG A 579 -12.70 -26.34 -0.55
CA ARG A 579 -11.63 -25.91 0.32
C ARG A 579 -11.52 -24.39 0.34
N VAL A 580 -10.79 -23.89 1.32
CA VAL A 580 -10.40 -22.48 1.40
C VAL A 580 -9.25 -22.22 0.41
N LEU A 581 -9.45 -21.29 -0.51
CA LEU A 581 -8.39 -20.78 -1.36
C LEU A 581 -7.42 -19.93 -0.53
N THR A 582 -6.14 -20.08 -0.82
CA THR A 582 -5.12 -19.14 -0.34
C THR A 582 -5.23 -17.80 -1.09
N PRO A 583 -4.76 -16.67 -0.50
CA PRO A 583 -4.70 -15.39 -1.21
C PRO A 583 -4.01 -15.49 -2.57
N LYS A 584 -2.91 -16.26 -2.63
CA LYS A 584 -2.21 -16.59 -3.87
C LYS A 584 -3.12 -17.21 -4.94
N GLU A 585 -3.97 -18.16 -4.55
CA GLU A 585 -4.84 -18.84 -5.51
C GLU A 585 -6.01 -17.97 -5.97
N VAL A 586 -6.52 -17.10 -5.09
CA VAL A 586 -7.49 -16.05 -5.47
C VAL A 586 -6.89 -15.15 -6.54
N TYR A 587 -5.65 -14.70 -6.32
CA TYR A 587 -4.90 -13.88 -7.26
C TYR A 587 -4.56 -14.61 -8.57
N ASP A 588 -4.11 -15.88 -8.49
CA ASP A 588 -3.73 -16.65 -9.67
C ASP A 588 -4.95 -16.91 -10.59
N TYR A 589 -6.13 -17.16 -10.01
CA TYR A 589 -7.38 -17.15 -10.77
C TYR A 589 -7.61 -15.78 -11.41
N GLY A 590 -7.47 -14.72 -10.61
CA GLY A 590 -7.85 -13.40 -11.04
C GLY A 590 -7.01 -12.80 -12.16
N GLN A 591 -5.71 -13.01 -12.12
CA GLN A 591 -4.79 -12.45 -13.10
C GLN A 591 -4.50 -13.39 -14.27
N TYR A 592 -4.42 -14.69 -13.99
CA TYR A 592 -3.97 -15.68 -14.97
C TYR A 592 -5.09 -16.61 -15.43
N GLY A 593 -6.28 -16.57 -14.81
CA GLY A 593 -7.37 -17.50 -15.10
C GLY A 593 -7.08 -18.93 -14.67
N ILE A 594 -6.09 -19.12 -13.78
CA ILE A 594 -5.67 -20.44 -13.31
C ILE A 594 -6.70 -20.94 -12.29
N VAL A 595 -7.40 -22.02 -12.64
CA VAL A 595 -8.40 -22.64 -11.78
C VAL A 595 -7.91 -24.02 -11.38
N ASN A 596 -7.49 -24.17 -10.12
CA ASN A 596 -6.90 -25.41 -9.61
C ASN A 596 -7.89 -26.19 -8.74
N ARG A 597 -8.21 -27.41 -9.18
CA ARG A 597 -9.10 -28.34 -8.47
C ARG A 597 -10.45 -27.72 -8.09
N PRO A 598 -11.19 -27.11 -9.04
CA PRO A 598 -12.55 -26.71 -8.76
C PRO A 598 -13.42 -27.96 -8.57
N VAL A 599 -14.44 -27.88 -7.73
CA VAL A 599 -15.53 -28.89 -7.69
C VAL A 599 -16.69 -28.50 -8.60
N GLY A 600 -16.70 -27.27 -9.11
CA GLY A 600 -17.61 -26.84 -10.18
C GLY A 600 -17.08 -25.60 -10.89
N ARG A 601 -17.28 -25.50 -12.21
CA ARG A 601 -16.95 -24.29 -12.98
C ARG A 601 -17.95 -24.06 -14.10
N TRP A 602 -18.63 -22.93 -14.05
CA TRP A 602 -19.59 -22.49 -15.06
C TRP A 602 -19.08 -21.20 -15.70
N LYS A 603 -18.63 -21.26 -16.96
CA LYS A 603 -18.10 -20.06 -17.65
C LYS A 603 -19.18 -19.00 -17.91
N LEU A 604 -20.45 -19.41 -17.90
CA LEU A 604 -21.62 -18.56 -18.13
C LEU A 604 -21.54 -17.75 -19.43
N ASP A 605 -20.95 -18.37 -20.47
CA ASP A 605 -20.80 -17.84 -21.82
C ASP A 605 -21.95 -18.26 -22.75
N GLY A 606 -23.16 -18.38 -22.19
CA GLY A 606 -24.33 -18.98 -22.86
C GLY A 606 -24.60 -20.42 -22.45
N ASN A 607 -23.68 -21.03 -21.69
CA ASN A 607 -23.77 -22.42 -21.25
C ASN A 607 -23.83 -22.52 -19.72
N LEU A 608 -24.78 -23.31 -19.20
CA LEU A 608 -24.91 -23.64 -17.78
C LEU A 608 -24.26 -24.98 -17.40
N GLU A 609 -23.65 -25.67 -18.36
CA GLU A 609 -22.94 -26.92 -18.12
C GLU A 609 -21.68 -26.69 -17.27
N ASP A 610 -21.42 -27.65 -16.38
CA ASP A 610 -20.21 -27.65 -15.56
C ASP A 610 -19.00 -28.09 -16.38
N SER A 611 -18.06 -27.17 -16.56
CA SER A 611 -16.81 -27.39 -17.31
C SER A 611 -15.69 -28.04 -16.49
N SER A 612 -15.90 -28.27 -15.19
CA SER A 612 -14.91 -28.95 -14.33
C SER A 612 -14.89 -30.47 -14.51
N GLY A 613 -15.89 -31.05 -15.19
CA GLY A 613 -15.99 -32.49 -15.44
C GLY A 613 -16.67 -33.28 -14.31
N PHE A 614 -17.26 -32.61 -13.32
CA PHE A 614 -17.96 -33.24 -12.20
C PHE A 614 -19.48 -33.33 -12.39
N GLY A 615 -20.02 -32.77 -13.47
CA GLY A 615 -21.45 -32.88 -13.82
C GLY A 615 -22.37 -32.03 -12.94
N ASN A 616 -21.84 -30.99 -12.29
CA ASN A 616 -22.60 -30.11 -11.42
C ASN A 616 -23.34 -29.02 -12.23
N HIS A 617 -24.12 -29.39 -13.24
CA HIS A 617 -24.72 -28.45 -14.21
C HIS A 617 -25.62 -27.41 -13.52
N ALA A 618 -25.39 -26.12 -13.74
CA ALA A 618 -26.22 -25.08 -13.15
C ALA A 618 -27.62 -25.07 -13.77
N THR A 619 -28.61 -24.65 -13.00
CA THR A 619 -29.98 -24.44 -13.48
C THR A 619 -30.44 -23.02 -13.19
N SER A 620 -31.39 -22.53 -13.98
CA SER A 620 -31.99 -21.21 -13.79
C SER A 620 -33.53 -21.27 -13.85
N PRO A 621 -34.24 -20.56 -12.96
CA PRO A 621 -35.70 -20.54 -12.94
C PRO A 621 -36.34 -19.48 -13.87
N GLY A 622 -35.58 -18.74 -14.69
CA GLY A 622 -36.09 -17.64 -15.55
C GLY A 622 -35.58 -17.64 -17.00
N GLN A 623 -36.09 -16.72 -17.84
CA GLN A 623 -35.62 -16.54 -19.23
C GLN A 623 -34.21 -15.91 -19.23
N LEU A 624 -33.25 -16.57 -19.88
CA LEU A 624 -31.88 -16.10 -20.05
C LEU A 624 -31.75 -15.33 -21.37
N VAL A 625 -31.08 -14.17 -21.36
CA VAL A 625 -30.72 -13.46 -22.59
C VAL A 625 -29.21 -13.47 -22.75
N TYR A 626 -28.75 -14.00 -23.89
CA TYR A 626 -27.35 -14.00 -24.25
C TYR A 626 -26.90 -12.61 -24.71
N VAL A 627 -25.77 -12.12 -24.20
CA VAL A 627 -25.25 -10.79 -24.54
C VAL A 627 -23.76 -10.85 -24.86
N ASN A 628 -23.42 -10.49 -26.09
CA ASN A 628 -22.04 -10.24 -26.51
C ASN A 628 -21.59 -8.90 -25.92
N VAL A 629 -20.43 -8.90 -25.27
CA VAL A 629 -19.79 -7.68 -24.76
C VAL A 629 -18.72 -7.32 -25.75
N GLY A 630 -18.93 -6.22 -26.47
CA GLY A 630 -17.99 -5.70 -27.49
C GLY A 630 -16.66 -5.26 -26.89
#